data_AF-A0A0D0LZ57-F1
#
_entry.id   AF-A0A0D0LZ57-F1
#
_cell.length_a   1.000
_cell.length_b   1.000
_cell.length_c   1.000
_cell.angle_alpha   90.00
_cell.angle_beta   90.00
_cell.angle_gamma   90.00
#
_symmetry.space_group_name_H-M   'P 1'
#
loop_
_entity.id
_entity.type
_entity.pdbx_description
1 polymer ?
#
loop_
_entity_poly.entity_id
_entity_poly.type
_entity_poly.pdbx_seq_one_letter_code
_entity_poly.pdbx_strand_id
1 'polypeptide(L)' 'MEHSDEVVIADLQRGGIAWRRYFVLNGLLPCYENEAGQLMAHIIEDDSLARATKDFLVRQGQVRTLPTKS' A
#
# COMPACT_ATOMS: atom_id res chain seq x y z
N MET A 1 -7.58 -11.54 13.85
CA MET A 1 -6.15 -11.90 13.86
C MET A 1 -5.42 -10.72 13.27
N GLU A 2 -4.48 -10.12 13.98
CA GLU A 2 -3.67 -9.03 13.41
C GLU A 2 -2.52 -9.65 12.61
N HIS A 3 -2.34 -9.23 11.35
CA HIS A 3 -1.21 -9.64 10.55
C HIS A 3 0.06 -8.95 11.07
N SER A 4 1.17 -9.67 11.12
CA SER A 4 2.46 -9.07 11.47
C SER A 4 2.99 -8.21 10.33
N ASP A 5 3.89 -7.28 10.66
CA ASP A 5 4.59 -6.47 9.66
C ASP A 5 5.34 -7.34 8.64
N GLU A 6 5.87 -8.50 9.05
CA GLU A 6 6.53 -9.46 8.16
C GLU A 6 5.58 -10.04 7.12
N VAL A 7 4.34 -10.37 7.49
CA VAL A 7 3.31 -10.87 6.57
C VAL A 7 2.90 -9.77 5.58
N VAL A 8 2.72 -8.54 6.07
CA VAL A 8 2.42 -7.38 5.22
C VAL A 8 3.54 -7.14 4.19
N ILE A 9 4.79 -7.14 4.65
CA ILE A 9 5.96 -6.96 3.78
C ILE A 9 6.03 -8.08 2.74
N ALA A 10 5.81 -9.34 3.14
CA ALA A 10 5.81 -10.47 2.23
C ALA A 10 4.73 -10.36 1.15
N ASP A 11 3.51 -9.94 1.49
CA ASP A 11 2.45 -9.74 0.48
C ASP A 11 2.80 -8.59 -0.49
N LEU A 12 3.25 -7.45 0.02
CA LEU A 12 3.65 -6.30 -0.80
C LEU A 12 4.79 -6.67 -1.77
N GLN A 13 5.73 -7.52 -1.34
CA GLN A 13 6.87 -7.91 -2.15
C GLN A 13 6.62 -9.10 -3.08
N ARG A 14 5.46 -9.78 -2.96
CA ARG A 14 5.12 -10.97 -3.76
C ARG A 14 5.17 -10.72 -5.27
N GLY A 15 4.93 -9.48 -5.71
CA GLY A 15 5.03 -9.05 -7.10
C GLY A 15 6.41 -8.58 -7.57
N GLY A 16 7.47 -8.76 -6.76
CA GLY A 16 8.83 -8.32 -7.08
C GLY A 16 9.07 -6.81 -6.89
N ILE A 17 8.11 -6.10 -6.29
CA ILE A 17 8.21 -4.66 -6.02
C ILE A 17 8.66 -4.47 -4.57
N ALA A 18 9.67 -3.64 -4.34
CA ALA A 18 10.08 -3.31 -2.98
C ALA A 18 8.94 -2.63 -2.22
N TRP A 19 8.59 -3.12 -1.02
CA TRP A 19 7.49 -2.58 -0.22
C TRP A 19 7.60 -1.06 0.03
N ARG A 20 8.83 -0.53 0.07
CA ARG A 20 9.11 0.91 0.24
C ARG A 20 8.58 1.79 -0.91
N ARG A 21 8.21 1.20 -2.04
CA ARG A 21 7.59 1.90 -3.18
C ARG A 21 6.07 2.05 -3.04
N TYR A 22 5.45 1.32 -2.11
CA TYR A 22 4.02 1.41 -1.87
C TYR A 22 3.68 2.60 -0.97
N PHE A 23 2.47 3.12 -1.12
CA PHE A 23 1.91 4.18 -0.30
C PHE A 23 0.39 4.04 -0.23
N VAL A 24 -0.23 4.62 0.81
CA VAL A 24 -1.68 4.72 0.92
C VAL A 24 -2.15 5.97 0.19
N LEU A 25 -3.01 5.77 -0.81
CA LEU A 25 -3.66 6.83 -1.57
C LEU A 25 -4.96 7.27 -0.90
N ASN A 26 -5.11 8.57 -0.66
CA ASN A 26 -6.29 9.19 -0.05
C ASN A 26 -6.76 8.50 1.24
N GLY A 27 -5.84 7.90 2.00
CA GLY A 27 -6.13 7.20 3.26
C GLY A 27 -6.86 5.86 3.13
N LEU A 28 -7.04 5.33 1.92
CA LEU A 28 -7.87 4.15 1.68
C LEU A 28 -7.11 2.98 1.03
N LEU A 29 -6.37 3.26 -0.04
CA LEU A 29 -5.92 2.22 -0.97
C LEU A 29 -4.39 2.13 -1.01
N PRO A 30 -3.79 0.95 -0.78
CA PRO A 30 -2.38 0.72 -1.09
C PRO A 30 -2.15 0.81 -2.60
N CYS A 31 -1.19 1.63 -3.01
CA CYS A 31 -0.81 1.86 -4.39
C CYS A 31 0.71 1.91 -4.53
N TYR A 32 1.22 1.79 -5.75
CA TYR A 32 2.60 2.11 -6.10
C TYR A 32 2.66 2.74 -7.49
N GLU A 33 3.78 3.38 -7.82
CA GLU A 33 4.06 3.82 -9.20
C GLU A 33 4.98 2.81 -9.87
N ASN A 34 4.57 2.30 -11.04
CA ASN A 34 5.40 1.39 -11.83
C ASN A 34 6.54 2.15 -12.54
N GLU A 35 7.40 1.43 -13.26
CA GLU A 35 8.56 2.02 -13.95
C GLU A 35 8.16 2.99 -15.07
N ALA A 36 6.96 2.85 -15.63
CA ALA A 36 6.40 3.77 -16.61
C ALA A 36 5.76 5.02 -15.98
N GLY A 37 5.87 5.19 -14.66
CA GLY A 37 5.25 6.31 -13.93
C GLY A 37 3.73 6.20 -13.80
N GLN A 38 3.16 5.02 -14.03
CA GLN A 38 1.72 4.79 -13.91
C GLN A 38 1.36 4.39 -12.49
N LEU A 39 0.28 4.98 -11.98
CA LEU A 39 -0.30 4.62 -10.69
C LEU A 39 -0.97 3.26 -10.77
N MET A 40 -0.52 2.32 -9.95
CA MET A 40 -1.03 0.96 -9.86
C MET A 40 -1.68 0.74 -8.49
N ALA A 41 -2.91 0.24 -8.49
CA ALA A 41 -3.58 -0.20 -7.27
C ALA A 41 -3.06 -1.59 -6.85
N HIS A 42 -2.87 -1.80 -5.56
CA HIS A 42 -2.58 -3.11 -4.97
C HIS A 42 -3.82 -3.60 -4.24
N ILE A 43 -4.58 -4.47 -4.91
CA ILE A 43 -5.84 -5.01 -4.38
C ILE A 43 -5.53 -6.21 -3.48
N ILE A 44 -5.97 -6.13 -2.24
CA ILE A 44 -5.87 -7.20 -1.24
C ILE A 44 -7.30 -7.64 -0.92
N GLU A 45 -7.63 -8.89 -1.22
CA GLU A 45 -8.99 -9.45 -1.02
C GLU A 45 -9.31 -9.74 0.45
N ASP A 46 -8.29 -10.02 1.27
CA ASP A 46 -8.45 -10.21 2.70
C ASP A 46 -8.56 -8.84 3.38
N ASP A 47 -9.76 -8.48 3.85
CA ASP A 47 -10.03 -7.22 4.55
C ASP A 47 -9.11 -6.98 5.74
N SER A 48 -8.76 -8.03 6.48
CA SER A 48 -7.87 -7.93 7.64
C SER A 48 -6.44 -7.61 7.22
N LEU A 49 -5.96 -8.19 6.12
CA LEU A 49 -4.65 -7.91 5.54
C LEU A 49 -4.62 -6.53 4.87
N ALA A 50 -5.71 -6.14 4.19
CA ALA A 50 -5.86 -4.83 3.58
C ALA A 50 -5.77 -3.72 4.64
N ARG A 51 -6.47 -3.90 5.76
CA ARG A 51 -6.39 -3.00 6.91
C ARG A 51 -4.99 -2.96 7.51
N ALA A 52 -4.38 -4.11 7.79
CA ALA A 52 -3.03 -4.20 8.35
C ALA A 52 -2.00 -3.52 7.44
N THR A 53 -2.11 -3.72 6.12
CA THR A 53 -1.22 -3.10 5.11
C THR A 53 -1.36 -1.59 5.10
N LYS A 54 -2.59 -1.08 5.10
CA LYS A 54 -2.86 0.37 5.19
C LYS A 54 -2.24 0.95 6.46
N ASP A 55 -2.51 0.35 7.61
CA ASP A 55 -2.03 0.84 8.90
C ASP A 55 -0.49 0.77 8.97
N PHE A 56 0.13 -0.28 8.43
CA PHE A 56 1.57 -0.40 8.28
C PHE A 56 2.16 0.75 7.46
N LEU A 57 1.68 0.98 6.24
CA LEU A 57 2.20 2.03 5.35
C LEU A 57 2.00 3.44 5.94
N VAL A 58 0.86 3.70 6.62
CA VAL A 58 0.61 4.95 7.34
C VAL A 58 1.63 5.15 8.47
N ARG A 59 1.92 4.11 9.28
CA ARG A 59 2.94 4.18 10.34
C ARG A 59 4.34 4.47 9.78
N GLN A 60 4.65 4.03 8.56
CA GLN A 60 5.90 4.35 7.86
C GLN A 60 5.90 5.74 7.21
N GLY A 61 4.81 6.51 7.31
CA GLY A 61 4.67 7.83 6.67
C GLY A 61 4.46 7.76 5.15
N GLN A 62 4.17 6.58 4.60
CA GLN A 62 3.97 6.38 3.16
C GLN A 62 2.53 6.69 2.77
N VAL A 63 2.20 7.97 2.77
CA VAL A 63 0.85 8.47 2.43
C VAL A 63 0.95 9.46 1.28
N ARG A 64 0.06 9.34 0.29
CA ARG A 64 -0.10 10.33 -0.77
C ARG A 64 -1.57 10.72 -0.91
N THR A 65 -1.81 11.99 -1.14
CA THR A 65 -3.15 12.53 -1.42
C THR A 65 -3.16 13.03 -2.85
N LEU A 66 -4.15 12.64 -3.64
CA LEU A 66 -4.34 13.28 -4.94
C LEU A 66 -4.83 14.71 -4.73
N PRO A 67 -4.38 15.68 -5.55
CA PRO A 67 -4.94 17.01 -5.51
C PRO A 67 -6.44 16.93 -5.81
N THR A 68 -7.27 17.41 -4.90
CA THR A 68 -8.69 17.64 -5.18
C THR A 68 -8.76 18.77 -6.20
N LYS A 69 -9.37 18.52 -7.37
CA LYS A 69 -9.73 19.61 -8.28
C LYS A 69 -10.61 20.59 -7.47
N SER A 70 -10.11 21.81 -7.32
CA SER A 70 -10.85 22.94 -6.75
C SER A 70 -11.90 23.42 -7.73
#